data_AF-A0A7V8JK30-F1
#
_entry.id   AF-A0A7V8JK30-F1
#
_cell.length_a   1.000
_cell.length_b   1.000
_cell.length_c   1.000
_cell.angle_alpha   90.00
_cell.angle_beta   90.00
_cell.angle_gamma   90.00
#
_symmetry.space_group_name_H-M   'P 1'
#
loop_
_entity.id
_entity.type
_entity.pdbx_description
1 polymer ?
#
loop_
_entity_poly.entity_id
_entity_poly.type
_entity_poly.pdbx_seq_one_letter_code
_entity_poly.pdbx_strand_id
1 'polypeptide(L)'
;MVEFDSLPYWPELVEQGGDIQGRLILRGVSHPETLRVEKAECARPGYDCDVVSRGTVQRARYGMDSWQLALSDRVTFVLRARLSEAPKL
;
A
#
# COMPACT_ATOMS: atom_id res chain seq x y z
N MET A 1 2.32 4.13 12.92
CA MET A 1 2.44 2.94 12.07
C MET A 1 1.42 3.04 10.95
N VAL A 2 1.83 2.68 9.74
CA VAL A 2 0.99 2.54 8.55
C VAL A 2 1.09 1.09 8.12
N GLU A 3 -0.04 0.44 7.94
CA GLU A 3 -0.08 -0.99 7.61
C GLU A 3 -1.15 -1.24 6.55
N PHE A 4 -0.87 -2.10 5.58
CA PHE A 4 -1.82 -2.53 4.57
C PHE A 4 -1.86 -4.05 4.55
N ASP A 5 -3.01 -4.60 4.95
CA ASP A 5 -3.27 -6.04 4.94
C ASP A 5 -4.08 -6.37 3.67
N SER A 6 -3.43 -6.97 2.68
CA SER A 6 -4.04 -7.30 1.41
C SER A 6 -4.96 -8.51 1.52
N LEU A 7 -6.09 -8.49 0.80
CA LEU A 7 -6.79 -9.72 0.47
C LEU A 7 -5.88 -10.62 -0.38
N PRO A 8 -6.10 -11.96 -0.39
CA PRO A 8 -5.36 -12.85 -1.26
C PRO A 8 -5.43 -12.40 -2.73
N TYR A 9 -4.29 -12.42 -3.41
CA TYR A 9 -4.16 -12.07 -4.82
C TYR A 9 -3.24 -13.05 -5.53
N TRP A 10 -3.34 -13.07 -6.85
CA TRP A 10 -2.49 -13.89 -7.72
C TRP A 10 -1.08 -13.29 -7.80
N PRO A 11 0.00 -14.07 -7.63
CA PRO A 11 1.39 -13.57 -7.63
C PRO A 11 1.74 -12.72 -8.86
N GLU A 12 1.17 -13.05 -10.02
CA GLU A 12 1.34 -12.36 -11.30
C GLU A 12 1.01 -10.87 -11.21
N LEU A 13 0.15 -10.47 -10.26
CA LEU A 13 -0.21 -9.08 -10.04
C LEU A 13 0.99 -8.25 -9.54
N VAL A 14 1.88 -8.84 -8.75
CA VAL A 14 3.11 -8.17 -8.30
C VAL A 14 4.14 -8.06 -9.43
N GLU A 15 4.09 -8.98 -10.41
CA GLU A 15 4.98 -8.96 -11.58
C GLU A 15 4.49 -7.97 -12.64
N GLN A 16 3.21 -8.05 -13.01
CA GLN A 16 2.62 -7.32 -14.12
C GLN A 16 2.03 -5.96 -13.70
N GLY A 17 1.80 -5.79 -12.40
CA GLY A 17 1.04 -4.70 -11.82
C GLY A 17 -0.46 -4.93 -11.93
N GLY A 18 -1.20 -4.54 -10.91
CA GLY A 18 -2.67 -4.51 -10.93
C GLY A 18 -3.22 -3.85 -9.68
N ASP A 19 -4.54 -3.94 -9.49
CA ASP A 19 -5.18 -3.46 -8.28
C ASP A 19 -5.19 -4.55 -7.20
N ILE A 20 -4.65 -4.23 -6.02
CA ILE A 20 -4.79 -5.05 -4.82
C ILE A 20 -5.81 -4.42 -3.89
N GLN A 21 -6.74 -5.23 -3.40
CA GLN A 21 -7.68 -4.84 -2.36
C GLN A 21 -7.14 -5.25 -1.00
N GLY A 22 -7.46 -4.48 0.03
CA GLY A 22 -7.03 -4.78 1.38
C GLY A 22 -7.58 -3.81 2.40
N ARG A 23 -7.13 -3.96 3.64
CA ARG A 23 -7.43 -3.05 4.73
C ARG A 23 -6.22 -2.16 4.98
N LEU A 24 -6.39 -0.85 4.81
CA LEU A 24 -5.39 0.12 5.25
C LEU A 24 -5.67 0.49 6.69
N ILE A 25 -4.65 0.40 7.54
CA ILE A 25 -4.68 0.82 8.94
C ILE A 25 -3.77 2.04 9.12
N LEU A 26 -4.38 3.14 9.55
CA LEU A 26 -3.68 4.37 9.90
C LEU A 26 -4.10 4.81 11.29
N ARG A 27 -3.14 4.98 12.21
CA ARG A 27 -3.41 5.41 13.60
C ARG A 27 -4.47 4.53 14.31
N GLY A 28 -4.54 3.25 13.99
CA GLY A 28 -5.51 2.31 14.55
C GLY A 28 -6.90 2.31 13.88
N VAL A 29 -7.17 3.21 12.93
CA VAL A 29 -8.40 3.21 12.14
C VAL A 29 -8.20 2.36 10.88
N SER A 30 -9.12 1.42 10.63
CA SER A 30 -9.03 0.44 9.53
C SER A 30 -10.17 0.61 8.53
N HIS A 31 -9.83 0.74 7.25
CA HIS A 31 -10.81 0.80 6.17
C HIS A 31 -10.40 -0.05 4.96
N PRO A 32 -11.38 -0.58 4.21
CA PRO A 32 -11.10 -1.18 2.92
C PRO A 32 -10.61 -0.11 1.94
N GLU A 33 -9.51 -0.40 1.26
CA GLU A 33 -8.90 0.44 0.23
C GLU A 33 -8.41 -0.43 -0.94
N THR A 34 -8.19 0.21 -2.08
CA THR A 34 -7.54 -0.40 -3.25
C THR A 34 -6.24 0.34 -3.54
N LEU A 35 -5.14 -0.39 -3.66
CA LEU A 35 -3.84 0.12 -4.09
C LEU A 35 -3.51 -0.44 -5.47
N ARG A 36 -2.97 0.40 -6.36
CA ARG A 36 -2.42 -0.02 -7.64
C ARG A 36 -0.95 -0.40 -7.45
N VAL A 37 -0.62 -1.68 -7.62
CA VAL A 37 0.76 -2.15 -7.73
C VAL A 37 1.30 -1.77 -9.11
N GLU A 38 2.48 -1.18 -9.15
CA GLU A 38 3.18 -0.87 -10.40
C GLU A 38 3.76 -2.15 -11.01
N LYS A 39 3.96 -2.15 -12.33
CA LYS A 39 4.65 -3.26 -13.00
C LYS A 39 6.07 -3.37 -12.45
N ALA A 40 6.53 -4.59 -12.19
CA ALA A 40 7.86 -4.82 -11.67
C ALA A 40 8.96 -4.36 -12.66
N GLU A 41 10.04 -3.80 -12.12
CA GLU A 41 11.23 -3.38 -12.87
C GLU A 41 12.29 -4.49 -12.95
N CYS A 42 12.05 -5.64 -12.32
CA CYS A 42 12.98 -6.76 -12.22
C CYS A 42 12.27 -8.11 -12.29
N ALA A 43 13.02 -9.19 -12.53
CA ALA A 43 12.49 -10.55 -12.63
C ALA A 43 12.05 -11.17 -11.30
N ARG A 44 12.56 -10.67 -10.16
CA ARG A 44 12.20 -11.15 -8.82
C ARG A 44 11.76 -9.96 -7.95
N PRO A 45 10.53 -9.44 -8.14
CA PRO A 45 10.02 -8.32 -7.36
C PRO A 45 10.01 -8.64 -5.86
N GLY A 46 10.34 -7.65 -5.04
CA GLY A 46 10.52 -7.81 -3.60
C GLY A 46 11.91 -8.32 -3.19
N TYR A 47 12.63 -9.02 -4.08
CA TYR A 47 13.99 -9.51 -3.82
C TYR A 47 15.08 -8.68 -4.49
N ASP A 48 14.90 -8.38 -5.78
CA ASP A 48 15.87 -7.63 -6.59
C ASP A 48 15.49 -6.15 -6.75
N CYS A 49 14.19 -5.85 -6.78
CA CYS A 49 13.61 -4.51 -6.82
C CYS A 49 12.47 -4.37 -5.80
N ASP A 50 12.11 -3.14 -5.46
CA ASP A 50 10.96 -2.88 -4.58
C ASP A 50 9.65 -3.24 -5.29
N VAL A 51 8.68 -3.75 -4.53
CA VAL A 51 7.28 -3.75 -4.96
C VAL A 51 6.72 -2.37 -4.62
N VAL A 52 6.35 -1.60 -5.64
CA VAL A 52 5.78 -0.26 -5.47
C VAL A 52 4.27 -0.32 -5.63
N SER A 53 3.52 0.20 -4.67
CA SER A 53 2.08 0.39 -4.79
C SER A 53 1.67 1.81 -4.46
N ARG A 54 0.60 2.27 -5.11
CA ARG A 54 0.03 3.60 -4.92
C ARG A 54 -1.44 3.55 -4.59
N GLY A 55 -1.86 4.40 -3.68
CA GLY A 55 -3.26 4.58 -3.36
C GLY A 55 -3.54 6.03 -3.03
N THR A 56 -4.81 6.40 -3.08
CA THR A 56 -5.24 7.70 -2.61
C THR A 56 -6.36 7.54 -1.61
N VAL A 57 -6.19 8.11 -0.42
CA VAL A 57 -7.20 8.05 0.63
C VAL A 57 -7.70 9.43 1.01
N GLN A 58 -8.82 9.43 1.72
CA GLN A 58 -9.39 10.59 2.41
C GLN A 58 -8.95 10.54 3.87
N ARG A 59 -8.12 11.48 4.31
CA ARG A 59 -7.57 11.47 5.68
C ARG A 59 -8.66 11.60 6.75
N ALA A 60 -9.77 12.28 6.45
CA ALA A 60 -10.92 12.39 7.34
C ALA A 60 -11.51 11.03 7.73
N ARG A 61 -11.53 10.06 6.81
CA ARG A 61 -11.98 8.68 7.11
C ARG A 61 -11.13 8.01 8.19
N TYR A 62 -9.88 8.40 8.32
CA TYR A 62 -8.93 7.87 9.31
C TYR A 62 -8.84 8.73 10.59
N GLY A 63 -9.88 9.52 10.90
CA GLY A 63 -9.90 10.36 12.10
C GLY A 63 -8.87 11.50 12.08
N MET A 64 -8.53 11.97 10.88
CA MET A 64 -7.70 13.15 10.66
C MET A 64 -8.53 14.23 9.97
N ASP A 65 -9.54 14.75 10.65
CA ASP A 65 -10.50 15.74 10.16
C ASP A 65 -10.19 17.20 10.59
N SER A 66 -9.25 17.38 11.52
CA SER A 66 -8.74 18.72 11.86
C SER A 66 -8.22 19.47 10.63
N TRP A 67 -8.39 20.79 10.58
CA TRP A 67 -7.89 21.65 9.50
C TRP A 67 -8.41 21.31 8.09
N GLN A 68 -9.55 20.62 7.95
CA GLN A 68 -10.17 20.31 6.65
C GLN A 68 -10.42 21.50 5.73
N LEU A 69 -10.57 22.71 6.28
CA LEU A 69 -10.71 23.96 5.50
C LEU A 69 -9.37 24.50 4.95
N ALA A 70 -8.24 24.06 5.50
CA ALA A 70 -6.92 24.56 5.15
C ALA A 70 -6.01 23.51 4.46
N LEU A 71 -6.29 22.22 4.66
CA LEU A 71 -5.50 21.11 4.15
C LEU A 71 -6.37 20.14 3.34
N SER A 72 -5.88 19.75 2.16
CA SER A 72 -6.50 18.73 1.31
C SER A 72 -6.84 17.48 2.10
N ASP A 73 -8.03 16.94 1.86
CA ASP A 73 -8.43 15.65 2.41
C ASP A 73 -7.78 14.48 1.65
N ARG A 74 -7.39 14.72 0.39
CA ARG A 74 -6.81 13.71 -0.49
C ARG A 74 -5.31 13.54 -0.22
N VAL A 75 -4.91 12.34 0.19
CA VAL A 75 -3.50 11.96 0.42
C VAL A 75 -3.15 10.80 -0.47
N THR A 76 -2.10 10.96 -1.29
CA THR A 76 -1.54 9.87 -2.09
C THR A 76 -0.43 9.17 -1.31
N PHE A 77 -0.57 7.87 -1.13
CA PHE A 77 0.45 7.01 -0.57
C PHE A 77 1.25 6.34 -1.67
N VAL A 78 2.56 6.23 -1.44
CA VAL A 78 3.46 5.35 -2.20
C VAL A 78 4.07 4.40 -1.19
N LEU A 79 3.70 3.13 -1.26
CA LEU A 79 4.29 2.08 -0.45
C LEU A 79 5.38 1.39 -1.26
N ARG A 80 6.55 1.21 -0.65
CA ARG A 80 7.65 0.46 -1.23
C ARG A 80 7.99 -0.68 -0.29
N ALA A 81 7.87 -1.90 -0.78
CA ALA A 81 8.13 -3.10 -0.01
C ALA A 81 9.33 -3.87 -0.58
N ARG A 82 10.21 -4.31 0.32
CA ARG A 82 11.32 -5.22 0.06
C ARG A 82 11.19 -6.39 1.02
N LEU A 83 11.38 -7.60 0.53
CA LEU A 83 11.46 -8.78 1.37
C LEU A 83 12.82 -8.76 2.06
N SER A 84 12.82 -8.75 3.39
CA SER A 84 14.01 -9.12 4.15
C SER A 84 14.19 -10.63 4.03
N GLU A 85 15.42 -11.09 3.75
CA GLU A 85 15.74 -12.52 3.78
C GLU A 85 15.19 -13.15 5.08
N ALA A 86 14.58 -14.32 4.97
CA ALA A 86 14.17 -15.07 6.15
C ALA A 86 15.41 -15.29 7.04
N PRO A 87 15.29 -15.17 8.38
CA PRO A 87 16.38 -15.52 9.27
C PRO A 87 16.91 -16.90 8.89
N LYS A 88 18.20 -17.01 8.60
CA LYS A 88 18.83 -18.33 8.41
C LYS A 88 18.63 -19.10 9.72
N LEU A 89 17.85 -20.18 9.66
CA LEU A 89 17.72 -21.16 10.73
C LEU A 89 19.06 -21.84 10.98
#